data_AF-A0A4P5V8Z8-F1
#
_entry.id   AF-A0A4P5V8Z8-F1
#
_cell.length_a   1.000
_cell.length_b   1.000
_cell.length_c   1.000
_cell.angle_alpha   90.00
_cell.angle_beta   90.00
_cell.angle_gamma   90.00
#
_symmetry.space_group_name_H-M   'P 1'
#
loop_
_entity.id
_entity.type
_entity.pdbx_description
1 polymer ?
#
loop_
_entity_poly.entity_id
_entity_poly.type
_entity_poly.pdbx_seq_one_letter_code
_entity_poly.pdbx_strand_id
1 'polypeptide(L)'
;MDLSLPQAYLIGLLVLLGAAAVLVGRQILRVRRDESALARLEAQAKQSEQSAADLYELASVQLRKRLYGQAVDSLKRASKSAAAEPPEAQALIENALGFALAAQNNYNAAIKHYRAALKAKADYPVALNNLAYALEKQQKPEEAMATYQQVLELDGNNRTARKRLKRLERTAA
;
A
#
# COMPACT_ATOMS: atom_id res chain seq x y z
N MET A 1 -33.59 26.72 -27.75
CA MET A 1 -33.48 27.55 -26.53
C MET A 1 -32.00 27.80 -26.33
N ASP A 2 -31.50 28.96 -26.70
CA ASP A 2 -30.10 29.32 -26.48
C ASP A 2 -29.93 29.70 -25.01
N LEU A 3 -29.08 28.96 -24.29
CA LEU A 3 -28.76 29.31 -22.92
C LEU A 3 -28.01 30.64 -22.92
N SER A 4 -28.52 31.59 -22.14
CA SER A 4 -27.76 32.81 -21.88
C SER A 4 -26.46 32.48 -21.15
N LEU A 5 -25.41 33.27 -21.40
CA LEU A 5 -24.09 33.09 -20.79
C LEU A 5 -24.15 32.98 -19.25
N PRO A 6 -25.00 33.75 -18.52
CA PRO A 6 -25.19 33.57 -17.08
C PRO A 6 -25.84 32.24 -16.68
N GLN A 7 -26.81 31.74 -17.46
CA GLN A 7 -27.46 30.45 -17.19
C GLN A 7 -26.50 29.28 -17.40
N ALA A 8 -25.69 29.32 -18.46
CA ALA A 8 -24.65 28.31 -18.69
C ALA A 8 -23.63 28.29 -17.53
N TYR A 9 -23.23 29.46 -17.03
CA TYR A 9 -22.33 29.57 -15.87
C TYR A 9 -22.94 28.97 -14.59
N LEU A 10 -24.21 29.27 -14.30
CA LEU A 10 -24.90 28.73 -13.12
C LEU A 10 -25.04 27.20 -13.18
N ILE A 11 -25.35 26.63 -14.35
CA ILE A 11 -25.41 25.17 -14.52
C ILE A 11 -24.02 24.55 -14.34
N GLY A 12 -22.99 25.15 -14.95
CA GLY A 12 -21.61 24.71 -14.77
C GLY A 12 -21.18 24.71 -13.29
N LEU A 13 -21.53 25.77 -12.56
CA LEU A 13 -21.26 25.88 -11.12
C LEU A 13 -22.00 24.82 -10.31
N LEU A 14 -23.29 24.57 -10.59
CA LEU A 14 -24.07 23.53 -9.91
C LEU A 14 -23.52 22.13 -10.15
N VAL A 15 -23.09 21.83 -11.37
CA VAL A 15 -22.45 20.54 -11.70
C VAL A 15 -21.12 20.39 -10.93
N LEU A 16 -20.31 21.46 -10.89
CA LEU A 16 -19.06 21.46 -10.13
C LEU A 16 -19.28 21.27 -8.63
N LEU A 17 -20.26 21.96 -8.05
CA LEU A 17 -20.61 21.82 -6.63
C LEU A 17 -21.17 20.42 -6.31
N GLY A 18 -22.02 19.88 -7.18
CA GLY A 18 -22.53 18.51 -7.05
C GLY A 18 -21.40 17.47 -7.10
N ALA A 19 -20.47 17.61 -8.05
CA ALA A 19 -19.30 16.74 -8.14
C ALA A 19 -18.41 16.85 -6.88
N ALA A 20 -18.15 18.07 -6.40
CA ALA A 20 -17.41 18.30 -5.17
C ALA A 20 -18.09 17.67 -3.94
N ALA A 21 -19.42 17.83 -3.81
CA ALA A 21 -20.19 17.24 -2.73
C ALA A 21 -20.12 15.70 -2.72
N VAL A 22 -20.18 15.06 -3.89
CA VAL A 22 -20.00 13.60 -4.02
C VAL A 22 -18.60 13.16 -3.62
N LEU A 23 -17.55 13.89 -4.04
CA LEU A 23 -16.17 13.58 -3.69
C LEU A 23 -15.94 13.68 -2.18
N VAL A 24 -16.40 14.78 -1.56
CA VAL A 24 -16.29 15.00 -0.12
C VAL A 24 -17.13 14.00 0.66
N GLY A 25 -18.36 13.73 0.23
CA GLY A 25 -19.23 12.73 0.86
C GLY A 25 -18.61 11.33 0.85
N ARG A 26 -18.03 10.90 -0.28
CA ARG A 26 -17.30 9.62 -0.38
C ARG A 26 -16.09 9.59 0.55
N GLN A 27 -15.37 10.71 0.69
CA GLN A 27 -14.22 10.80 1.58
C GLN A 27 -14.62 10.72 3.05
N ILE A 28 -15.68 11.41 3.47
CA ILE A 28 -16.21 11.38 4.84
C ILE A 28 -16.69 9.98 5.21
N LEU A 29 -17.45 9.33 4.33
CA LEU A 29 -17.92 7.95 4.56
C LEU A 29 -16.76 6.97 4.70
N ARG A 30 -15.70 7.14 3.90
CA ARG A 30 -14.48 6.33 3.99
C ARG A 30 -13.80 6.48 5.35
N VAL A 31 -13.59 7.72 5.80
CA VAL A 31 -12.94 8.00 7.09
C VAL A 31 -13.75 7.44 8.26
N ARG A 32 -15.07 7.70 8.29
CA ARG A 32 -15.94 7.18 9.36
C ARG A 32 -15.99 5.64 9.38
N ARG A 33 -16.04 5.01 8.19
CA ARG A 33 -16.00 3.54 8.09
C ARG A 33 -14.70 3.00 8.67
N ASP A 34 -13.58 3.64 8.37
CA ASP A 34 -12.25 3.21 8.84
C ASP A 34 -12.08 3.38 10.35
N GLU A 35 -12.64 4.43 10.94
CA GLU A 35 -12.70 4.61 12.40
C GLU A 35 -13.54 3.53 13.08
N SER A 36 -14.74 3.26 12.56
CA SER A 36 -15.60 2.22 13.12
C SER A 36 -15.01 0.82 12.99
N ALA A 37 -14.34 0.54 11.86
CA ALA A 37 -13.66 -0.73 11.61
C ALA A 37 -12.47 -0.90 12.57
N LEU A 38 -11.66 0.15 12.75
CA LEU A 38 -10.55 0.13 13.69
C LEU A 38 -11.02 -0.17 15.11
N ALA A 39 -12.05 0.53 15.61
CA ALA A 39 -12.56 0.32 16.96
C ALA A 39 -13.11 -1.10 17.19
N ARG A 40 -13.80 -1.66 16.19
CA ARG A 40 -14.32 -3.04 16.25
C ARG A 40 -13.19 -4.07 16.24
N LEU A 41 -12.24 -3.92 15.32
CA LEU A 41 -11.11 -4.84 15.19
C LEU A 41 -10.19 -4.75 16.41
N GLU A 42 -9.98 -3.57 16.99
CA GLU A 42 -9.25 -3.42 18.25
C GLU A 42 -9.97 -4.08 19.44
N ALA A 43 -11.29 -3.98 19.51
CA ALA A 43 -12.08 -4.65 20.55
C ALA A 43 -12.04 -6.18 20.39
N GLN A 44 -12.19 -6.69 19.17
CA GLN A 44 -12.10 -8.12 18.85
C GLN A 44 -10.70 -8.67 19.09
N ALA A 45 -9.66 -7.90 18.74
CA ALA A 45 -8.27 -8.22 18.99
C ALA A 45 -7.94 -8.35 20.48
N LYS A 46 -8.74 -7.78 21.39
CA LYS A 46 -8.56 -7.94 22.85
C LYS A 46 -9.21 -9.21 23.41
N GLN A 47 -10.11 -9.87 22.68
CA GLN A 47 -10.98 -10.93 23.21
C GLN A 47 -10.77 -12.31 22.57
N SER A 48 -10.13 -12.40 21.40
CA SER A 48 -9.97 -13.65 20.65
C SER A 48 -8.51 -14.10 20.56
N GLU A 49 -8.30 -15.41 20.49
CA GLU A 49 -7.05 -16.01 20.04
C GLU A 49 -6.87 -15.59 18.56
N GLN A 50 -5.89 -14.73 18.32
CA GLN A 50 -5.89 -13.92 17.11
C GLN A 50 -5.40 -14.70 15.89
N SER A 51 -6.26 -14.83 14.88
CA SER A 51 -5.85 -15.37 13.58
C SER A 51 -4.92 -14.40 12.84
N ALA A 52 -4.09 -14.93 11.95
CA ALA A 52 -3.25 -14.10 11.09
C ALA A 52 -4.10 -13.16 10.20
N ALA A 53 -5.27 -13.64 9.77
CA ALA A 53 -6.21 -12.87 8.95
C ALA A 53 -6.77 -11.65 9.70
N ASP A 54 -7.28 -11.82 10.93
CA ASP A 54 -7.85 -10.71 11.71
C ASP A 54 -6.80 -9.63 12.00
N LEU A 55 -5.58 -10.05 12.31
CA LEU A 55 -4.45 -9.14 12.55
C LEU A 55 -4.03 -8.40 11.29
N TYR A 56 -4.05 -9.07 10.13
CA TYR A 56 -3.79 -8.44 8.85
C TYR A 56 -4.89 -7.45 8.46
N GLU A 57 -6.17 -7.78 8.72
CA GLU A 57 -7.29 -6.87 8.50
C GLU A 57 -7.17 -5.59 9.35
N LEU A 58 -6.88 -5.75 10.64
CA LEU A 58 -6.60 -4.62 11.55
C LEU A 58 -5.45 -3.76 11.02
N ALA A 59 -4.34 -4.40 10.65
CA ALA A 59 -3.19 -3.70 10.09
C ALA A 59 -3.53 -2.96 8.79
N SER A 60 -4.36 -3.53 7.93
CA SER A 60 -4.77 -2.89 6.67
C SER A 60 -5.52 -1.58 6.92
N VAL A 61 -6.35 -1.52 7.97
CA VAL A 61 -7.07 -0.32 8.39
C VAL A 61 -6.07 0.70 8.96
N GLN A 62 -5.15 0.26 9.81
CA GLN A 62 -4.08 1.10 10.37
C GLN A 62 -3.21 1.72 9.28
N LEU A 63 -2.83 0.94 8.25
CA LEU A 63 -2.07 1.41 7.09
C LEU A 63 -2.82 2.48 6.29
N ARG A 64 -4.12 2.31 6.06
CA ARG A 64 -4.95 3.31 5.36
C ARG A 64 -5.07 4.61 6.14
N LYS A 65 -5.08 4.52 7.48
CA LYS A 65 -5.04 5.67 8.39
C LYS A 65 -3.63 6.21 8.64
N ARG A 66 -2.59 5.64 8.00
CA ARG A 66 -1.16 5.99 8.18
C ARG A 66 -0.64 5.82 9.60
N LEU A 67 -1.27 4.95 10.39
CA LEU A 67 -0.85 4.57 11.74
C LEU A 67 0.26 3.51 11.66
N TYR A 68 1.40 3.87 11.06
CA TYR A 68 2.42 2.90 10.66
C TYR A 68 3.05 2.14 11.84
N GLY A 69 3.21 2.78 13.00
CA GLY A 69 3.71 2.11 14.21
C GLY A 69 2.78 0.98 14.65
N GLN A 70 1.48 1.27 14.78
CA GLN A 70 0.48 0.27 15.16
C GLN A 70 0.36 -0.84 14.10
N ALA A 71 0.41 -0.47 12.81
CA ALA A 71 0.39 -1.44 11.72
C ALA A 71 1.56 -2.43 11.81
N VAL A 72 2.77 -1.95 12.11
CA VAL A 72 3.95 -2.81 12.31
C VAL A 72 3.70 -3.82 13.43
N ASP A 73 3.14 -3.39 14.56
CA ASP A 73 2.89 -4.28 15.69
C ASP A 73 1.84 -5.35 15.37
N SER A 74 0.73 -4.96 14.75
CA SER A 74 -0.30 -5.89 14.27
C SER A 74 0.25 -6.87 13.24
N LEU A 75 1.06 -6.42 12.28
CA LEU A 75 1.63 -7.26 11.23
C LEU A 75 2.71 -8.21 11.74
N LYS A 76 3.50 -7.81 12.74
CA LYS A 76 4.44 -8.72 13.42
C LYS A 76 3.71 -9.87 14.11
N ARG A 77 2.55 -9.60 14.72
CA ARG A 77 1.71 -10.64 15.30
C ARG A 77 1.11 -11.51 14.20
N ALA A 78 0.60 -10.91 13.12
CA ALA A 78 0.06 -11.63 11.97
C ALA A 78 1.10 -12.59 11.37
N SER A 79 2.33 -12.11 11.15
CA SER A 79 3.45 -12.91 10.62
C SER A 79 3.78 -14.11 11.50
N LYS A 80 3.79 -13.94 12.84
CA LYS A 80 3.99 -15.04 13.79
C LYS A 80 2.89 -16.10 13.72
N SER A 81 1.63 -15.68 13.53
CA SER A 81 0.49 -16.59 13.43
C SER A 81 0.29 -17.18 12.03
N ALA A 82 1.02 -16.70 11.01
CA ALA A 82 0.81 -17.07 9.62
C ALA A 82 1.53 -18.36 9.17
N ALA A 83 2.21 -19.08 10.08
CA ALA A 83 3.03 -20.24 9.71
C ALA A 83 2.25 -21.37 9.02
N ALA A 84 0.96 -21.54 9.36
CA ALA A 84 0.06 -22.52 8.75
C ALA A 84 -0.77 -21.95 7.59
N GLU A 85 -0.66 -20.65 7.31
CA GLU A 85 -1.40 -20.00 6.24
C GLU A 85 -0.78 -20.29 4.87
N PRO A 86 -1.56 -20.19 3.77
CA PRO A 86 -1.04 -20.35 2.42
C PRO A 86 0.13 -19.40 2.11
N PRO A 87 1.09 -19.78 1.24
CA PRO A 87 2.21 -18.93 0.87
C PRO A 87 1.80 -17.54 0.36
N GLU A 88 0.65 -17.44 -0.32
CA GLU A 88 0.09 -16.16 -0.76
C GLU A 88 -0.25 -15.24 0.40
N ALA A 89 -0.86 -15.77 1.47
CA ALA A 89 -1.20 -14.99 2.66
C ALA A 89 0.07 -14.55 3.42
N GLN A 90 1.06 -15.45 3.54
CA GLN A 90 2.37 -15.11 4.11
C GLN A 90 3.04 -13.97 3.32
N ALA A 91 3.02 -14.05 1.97
CA ALA A 91 3.58 -13.01 1.11
C ALA A 91 2.88 -11.66 1.27
N LEU A 92 1.55 -11.65 1.42
CA LEU A 92 0.77 -10.42 1.67
C LEU A 92 1.15 -9.77 3.00
N ILE A 93 1.23 -10.57 4.08
CA ILE A 93 1.57 -10.10 5.42
C ILE A 93 3.00 -9.52 5.45
N GLU A 94 3.97 -10.26 4.92
CA GLU A 94 5.37 -9.82 4.88
C GLU A 94 5.56 -8.56 4.02
N ASN A 95 4.88 -8.47 2.87
CA ASN A 95 4.92 -7.25 2.05
C ASN A 95 4.29 -6.05 2.77
N ALA A 96 3.15 -6.24 3.45
CA ALA A 96 2.52 -5.18 4.23
C ALA A 96 3.40 -4.72 5.40
N LEU A 97 4.10 -5.65 6.06
CA LEU A 97 5.04 -5.33 7.15
C LEU A 97 6.22 -4.52 6.63
N GLY A 98 6.79 -4.94 5.50
CA GLY A 98 7.83 -4.20 4.80
C GLY A 98 7.37 -2.77 4.42
N PHE A 99 6.14 -2.64 3.91
CA PHE A 99 5.55 -1.35 3.57
C PHE A 99 5.40 -0.43 4.78
N ALA A 100 4.90 -0.95 5.90
CA ALA A 100 4.73 -0.20 7.15
C ALA A 100 6.07 0.31 7.70
N LEU A 101 7.14 -0.49 7.56
CA LEU A 101 8.50 -0.13 7.98
C LEU A 101 9.14 0.90 7.03
N ALA A 102 8.97 0.72 5.71
CA ALA A 102 9.48 1.67 4.72
C ALA A 102 8.82 3.05 4.87
N ALA A 103 7.53 3.10 5.22
CA ALA A 103 6.82 4.35 5.51
C ALA A 103 7.38 5.09 6.73
N GLN A 104 8.08 4.37 7.63
CA GLN A 104 8.82 4.93 8.77
C GLN A 104 10.30 5.16 8.45
N ASN A 105 10.69 5.13 7.16
CA ASN A 105 12.07 5.21 6.67
C ASN A 105 12.99 4.09 7.17
N ASN A 106 12.46 3.00 7.73
CA ASN A 106 13.24 1.83 8.13
C ASN A 106 13.44 0.87 6.95
N TYR A 107 14.17 1.34 5.93
CA TYR A 107 14.36 0.61 4.67
C TYR A 107 15.15 -0.69 4.84
N ASN A 108 16.11 -0.75 5.77
CA ASN A 108 16.86 -1.97 6.08
C ASN A 108 15.94 -3.10 6.56
N ALA A 109 15.02 -2.81 7.49
CA ALA A 109 14.06 -3.81 7.95
C ALA A 109 13.03 -4.13 6.85
N ALA A 110 12.57 -3.12 6.11
CA ALA A 110 11.62 -3.31 5.02
C ALA A 110 12.14 -4.28 3.95
N ILE A 111 13.40 -4.15 3.53
CA ILE A 111 14.05 -5.04 2.55
C ILE A 111 14.00 -6.50 3.00
N LYS A 112 14.22 -6.78 4.30
CA LYS A 112 14.15 -8.16 4.83
C LYS A 112 12.75 -8.74 4.65
N HIS A 113 11.71 -7.98 4.97
CA HIS A 113 10.33 -8.42 4.85
C HIS A 113 9.87 -8.52 3.38
N TYR A 114 10.28 -7.63 2.49
CA TYR A 114 9.99 -7.80 1.06
C TYR A 114 10.67 -9.04 0.48
N ARG A 115 11.91 -9.35 0.88
CA ARG A 115 12.58 -10.59 0.50
C ARG A 115 11.87 -11.83 1.07
N ALA A 116 11.34 -11.75 2.29
CA ALA A 116 10.53 -12.82 2.87
C ALA A 116 9.22 -13.03 2.08
N ALA A 117 8.56 -11.94 1.68
CA ALA A 117 7.38 -12.01 0.81
C ALA A 117 7.70 -12.70 -0.52
N LEU A 118 8.84 -12.36 -1.13
CA LEU A 118 9.29 -12.96 -2.39
C LEU A 118 9.76 -14.41 -2.24
N LYS A 119 10.19 -14.82 -1.04
CA LYS A 119 10.48 -16.22 -0.74
C LYS A 119 9.20 -17.05 -0.67
N ALA A 120 8.12 -16.49 -0.12
CA ALA A 120 6.81 -17.14 -0.08
C ALA A 120 6.13 -17.14 -1.46
N LYS A 121 6.29 -16.04 -2.23
CA LYS A 121 5.76 -15.90 -3.58
C LYS A 121 6.72 -15.12 -4.48
N ALA A 122 7.45 -15.82 -5.34
CA ALA A 122 8.48 -15.23 -6.20
C ALA A 122 7.90 -14.28 -7.27
N ASP A 123 6.73 -14.61 -7.82
CA ASP A 123 6.02 -13.87 -8.86
C ASP A 123 5.10 -12.79 -8.26
N TYR A 124 5.67 -11.92 -7.42
CA TYR A 124 4.91 -10.87 -6.74
C TYR A 124 5.37 -9.45 -7.12
N PRO A 125 4.86 -8.87 -8.23
CA PRO A 125 5.27 -7.56 -8.75
C PRO A 125 5.16 -6.40 -7.75
N VAL A 126 4.20 -6.46 -6.82
CA VAL A 126 4.04 -5.44 -5.78
C VAL A 126 5.20 -5.47 -4.79
N ALA A 127 5.60 -6.66 -4.32
CA ALA A 127 6.73 -6.81 -3.41
C ALA A 127 8.06 -6.47 -4.11
N LEU A 128 8.25 -6.86 -5.38
CA LEU A 128 9.42 -6.47 -6.18
C LEU A 128 9.54 -4.94 -6.33
N ASN A 129 8.44 -4.26 -6.68
CA ASN A 129 8.43 -2.79 -6.76
C ASN A 129 8.80 -2.12 -5.42
N ASN A 130 8.23 -2.64 -4.32
CA ASN A 130 8.49 -2.11 -3.00
C ASN A 130 9.95 -2.36 -2.56
N LEU A 131 10.51 -3.54 -2.89
CA LEU A 131 11.90 -3.87 -2.68
C LEU A 131 12.83 -2.94 -3.47
N ALA A 132 12.57 -2.77 -4.77
CA ALA A 132 13.35 -1.88 -5.64
C ALA A 132 13.37 -0.45 -5.10
N TYR A 133 12.20 0.07 -4.69
CA TYR A 133 12.11 1.40 -4.07
C TYR A 133 12.91 1.51 -2.76
N ALA A 134 12.86 0.48 -1.91
CA ALA A 134 13.64 0.48 -0.68
C ALA A 134 15.16 0.39 -0.95
N LEU A 135 15.59 -0.33 -1.99
CA LEU A 135 16.97 -0.38 -2.45
C LEU A 135 17.45 0.98 -2.97
N GLU A 136 16.63 1.71 -3.75
CA GLU A 136 16.93 3.09 -4.15
C GLU A 136 17.18 3.98 -2.92
N LYS A 137 16.34 3.84 -1.89
CA LYS A 137 16.46 4.63 -0.65
C LYS A 137 17.69 4.30 0.16
N GLN A 138 18.24 3.11 -0.02
CA GLN A 138 19.51 2.69 0.57
C GLN A 138 20.72 2.94 -0.32
N GLN A 139 20.58 3.78 -1.36
CA GLN A 139 21.67 4.12 -2.28
C GLN A 139 22.27 2.89 -2.96
N LYS A 140 21.41 1.92 -3.31
CA LYS A 140 21.77 0.71 -4.08
C LYS A 140 21.09 0.73 -5.46
N PRO A 141 21.44 1.69 -6.34
CA PRO A 141 20.71 1.91 -7.59
C PRO A 141 20.82 0.73 -8.56
N GLU A 142 21.94 0.01 -8.60
CA GLU A 142 22.14 -1.13 -9.51
C GLU A 142 21.22 -2.30 -9.13
N GLU A 143 21.15 -2.65 -7.84
CA GLU A 143 20.23 -3.68 -7.33
C GLU A 143 18.76 -3.25 -7.56
N ALA A 144 18.45 -1.96 -7.37
CA ALA A 144 17.11 -1.42 -7.61
C ALA A 144 16.72 -1.51 -9.10
N MET A 145 17.61 -1.15 -10.02
CA MET A 145 17.38 -1.24 -11.46
C MET A 145 17.11 -2.69 -11.89
N ALA A 146 17.94 -3.63 -11.45
CA ALA A 146 17.73 -5.05 -11.72
C ALA A 146 16.38 -5.54 -11.17
N THR A 147 15.99 -5.10 -9.97
CA THR A 147 14.70 -5.46 -9.37
C THR A 147 13.52 -4.85 -10.13
N TYR A 148 13.62 -3.60 -10.59
CA TYR A 148 12.58 -3.00 -11.45
C TYR A 148 12.47 -3.67 -12.81
N GLN A 149 13.58 -4.16 -13.37
CA GLN A 149 13.56 -4.93 -14.60
C GLN A 149 12.78 -6.24 -14.43
N GLN A 150 12.97 -6.95 -13.31
CA GLN A 150 12.18 -8.14 -12.96
C GLN A 150 10.68 -7.84 -12.84
N VAL A 151 10.30 -6.66 -12.31
CA VAL A 151 8.88 -6.25 -12.30
C VAL A 151 8.35 -6.16 -13.73
N LEU A 152 9.11 -5.58 -14.66
CA LEU A 152 8.69 -5.40 -16.05
C LEU A 152 8.69 -6.71 -16.86
N GLU A 153 9.47 -7.70 -16.45
CA GLU A 153 9.39 -9.06 -17.01
C GLU A 153 8.07 -9.75 -16.63
N LEU A 154 7.59 -9.55 -15.39
CA LEU A 154 6.31 -10.12 -14.92
C LEU A 154 5.09 -9.28 -15.34
N ASP A 155 5.22 -7.96 -15.33
CA ASP A 155 4.20 -6.98 -15.67
C ASP A 155 4.81 -5.87 -16.54
N GLY A 156 4.86 -6.12 -17.85
CA GLY A 156 5.42 -5.19 -18.82
C GLY A 156 4.75 -3.81 -18.85
N ASN A 157 3.53 -3.68 -18.31
CA ASN A 157 2.78 -2.42 -18.24
C ASN A 157 2.90 -1.71 -16.89
N ASN A 158 3.77 -2.18 -15.99
CA ASN A 158 3.96 -1.60 -14.69
C ASN A 158 4.51 -0.16 -14.77
N ARG A 159 3.61 0.82 -14.63
CA ARG A 159 3.95 2.26 -14.76
C ARG A 159 4.95 2.72 -13.71
N THR A 160 4.89 2.16 -12.50
CA THR A 160 5.80 2.50 -11.39
C THR A 160 7.21 2.07 -11.73
N ALA A 161 7.42 0.79 -12.05
CA ALA A 161 8.73 0.26 -12.41
C ALA A 161 9.34 1.00 -13.59
N ARG A 162 8.57 1.17 -14.68
CA ARG A 162 9.04 1.88 -15.89
C ARG A 162 9.50 3.31 -15.60
N LYS A 163 8.73 4.06 -14.78
CA LYS A 163 9.08 5.44 -14.43
C LYS A 163 10.33 5.50 -13.55
N ARG A 164 10.45 4.58 -12.59
CA ARG A 164 11.58 4.55 -11.63
C ARG A 164 12.87 4.09 -12.31
N LEU A 165 12.82 3.03 -13.10
CA LEU A 165 13.94 2.52 -13.89
C LEU A 165 14.52 3.59 -14.81
N LYS A 166 13.66 4.21 -15.64
CA LYS A 166 14.06 5.31 -16.54
C LYS A 166 14.72 6.48 -15.81
N ARG A 167 14.31 6.74 -14.57
CA ARG A 167 14.93 7.80 -13.76
C ARG A 167 16.32 7.40 -13.30
N LEU A 168 16.51 6.17 -12.85
CA LEU A 168 17.81 5.66 -12.38
C LEU A 168 18.84 5.59 -13.52
N GLU A 169 18.43 5.13 -14.70
CA GLU A 169 19.27 5.08 -15.91
C GLU A 169 19.81 6.47 -16.29
N ARG A 170 18.96 7.49 -16.18
CA ARG A 170 19.35 8.89 -16.49
C ARG A 170 20.32 9.49 -15.47
N THR A 171 20.30 9.01 -14.23
CA THR A 171 21.19 9.51 -13.18
C THR A 171 22.51 8.74 -13.12
N ALA A 172 22.59 7.60 -13.80
CA ALA A 172 23.79 6.78 -13.90
C ALA A 172 24.65 7.09 -15.15
N ALA A 173 24.08 7.83 -16.11
CA ALA A 173 24.76 8.35 -17.30
C ALA A 173 25.33 9.75 -17.05
#